data_AF-A0A957Y1K1-F1
#
_entry.id   AF-A0A957Y1K1-F1
#
_cell.length_a   1.000
_cell.length_b   1.000
_cell.length_c   1.000
_cell.angle_alpha   90.00
_cell.angle_beta   90.00
_cell.angle_gamma   90.00
#
_symmetry.space_group_name_H-M   'P 1'
#
loop_
_entity.id
_entity.type
_entity.pdbx_description
1 polymer ?
#
loop_
_entity_poly.entity_id
_entity_poly.type
_entity_poly.pdbx_seq_one_letter_code
_entity_poly.pdbx_strand_id
1 'polypeptide(L)'
;MSRQVDEPVIRASELGEYVYCARSWWLRRVQGVQSRNQASLRSGTAAHDRHGRGVATLQTQRRLATLLLAVALLVLLAAVLMALMGGAG
;
A
#
# COMPACT_ATOMS: atom_id res chain seq x y z
N MET A 1 25.65 27.23 -6.22
CA MET A 1 25.83 26.28 -5.09
C MET A 1 24.68 26.45 -4.12
N SER A 2 23.56 25.78 -4.40
CA SER A 2 22.40 25.70 -3.51
C SER A 2 22.75 24.80 -2.33
N ARG A 3 22.71 25.33 -1.11
CA ARG A 3 22.76 24.52 0.12
C ARG A 3 21.53 23.62 0.12
N GLN A 4 21.72 22.35 -0.18
CA GLN A 4 20.76 21.31 0.15
C GLN A 4 20.86 21.14 1.66
N VAL A 5 19.97 21.80 2.40
CA VAL A 5 19.79 21.50 3.81
C VAL A 5 19.26 20.07 3.83
N ASP A 6 20.00 19.14 4.40
CA ASP A 6 19.51 17.79 4.66
C ASP A 6 18.37 17.89 5.67
N GLU A 7 17.17 18.18 5.18
CA GLU A 7 15.97 18.28 6.00
C GLU A 7 15.74 16.89 6.64
N PRO A 8 15.72 16.78 7.98
CA PRO A 8 15.57 15.49 8.62
C PRO A 8 14.23 14.86 8.24
N VAL A 9 14.27 13.69 7.58
CA VAL A 9 13.03 12.97 7.22
C VAL A 9 12.27 12.57 8.49
N ILE A 10 11.00 12.95 8.56
CA ILE A 10 10.05 12.58 9.62
C ILE A 10 9.09 11.52 9.06
N ARG A 11 8.99 10.37 9.74
CA ARG A 11 8.06 9.30 9.37
C ARG A 11 6.62 9.63 9.79
N ALA A 12 5.63 9.10 9.08
CA ALA A 12 4.22 9.21 9.48
C ALA A 12 3.95 8.67 10.90
N SER A 13 4.66 7.61 11.31
CA SER A 13 4.58 7.08 12.68
C SER A 13 5.17 8.02 13.74
N GLU A 14 6.06 8.93 13.35
CA GLU A 14 6.58 9.97 14.24
C GLU A 14 5.58 11.10 14.40
N LEU A 15 4.90 11.49 13.32
CA LEU A 15 3.79 12.45 13.40
C LEU A 15 2.66 11.92 14.29
N GLY A 16 2.27 10.65 14.10
CA GLY A 16 1.28 9.98 14.95
C GLY A 16 1.69 9.96 16.43
N GLU A 17 2.97 9.70 16.72
CA GLU A 17 3.47 9.78 18.10
C GLU A 17 3.46 11.19 18.66
N TYR A 18 3.80 12.20 17.86
CA TYR A 18 3.77 13.59 18.31
C TYR A 18 2.35 14.06 18.63
N VAL A 19 1.38 13.76 17.75
CA VAL A 19 -0.04 14.07 17.95
C VAL A 19 -0.59 13.35 19.18
N TYR A 20 -0.18 12.11 19.42
CA TYR A 20 -0.54 11.37 20.63
C TYR A 20 0.11 11.98 21.89
N CYS A 21 1.42 12.21 21.85
CA CYS A 21 2.19 12.84 22.92
C CYS A 21 3.52 13.41 22.42
N ALA A 22 3.59 14.75 22.35
CA ALA A 22 4.81 15.46 21.95
C ALA A 22 6.02 15.11 22.85
N ARG A 23 5.80 14.86 24.14
CA ARG A 23 6.87 14.47 25.07
C ARG A 23 7.43 13.09 24.74
N SER A 24 6.59 12.09 24.44
CA SER A 24 7.10 10.77 24.05
C SER A 24 7.89 10.85 22.75
N TRP A 25 7.39 11.63 21.78
CA TRP A 25 8.12 11.88 20.54
C TRP A 25 9.49 12.50 20.80
N TRP A 26 9.58 13.53 21.64
CA TRP A 26 10.87 14.16 21.99
C TRP A 26 11.82 13.20 22.70
N LEU A 27 11.30 12.42 23.66
CA LEU A 27 12.08 11.41 24.36
C LEU A 27 12.66 10.37 23.39
N ARG A 28 11.87 9.91 22.43
CA ARG A 28 12.30 8.90 21.46
C ARG A 28 13.20 9.47 20.36
N ARG A 29 12.81 10.58 19.72
CA ARG A 29 13.50 11.17 18.54
C ARG A 29 14.71 12.01 18.91
N VAL A 30 14.63 12.78 20.00
CA VAL A 30 15.70 13.72 20.40
C VAL A 30 16.60 13.11 21.47
N GLN A 31 16.03 12.47 22.49
CA GLN A 31 16.81 11.85 23.58
C GLN A 31 17.16 10.37 23.34
N GLY A 32 16.63 9.73 22.29
CA GLY A 32 16.92 8.32 21.98
C GLY A 32 16.35 7.31 22.98
N VAL A 33 15.45 7.73 23.87
CA VAL A 33 14.87 6.89 24.92
C VAL A 33 13.90 5.89 24.29
N GLN A 34 14.16 4.61 24.51
CA GLN A 34 13.31 3.54 24.01
C GLN A 34 12.02 3.44 24.82
N SER A 35 10.92 3.13 24.13
CA SER A 35 9.65 2.83 24.80
C SER A 35 9.79 1.58 25.66
N ARG A 36 9.20 1.58 26.85
CA ARG A 36 9.07 0.37 27.66
C ARG A 36 8.07 -0.62 27.06
N ASN A 37 7.16 -0.14 26.20
CA ASN A 37 6.10 -0.94 25.59
C ASN A 37 6.53 -1.63 24.28
N GLN A 38 7.76 -2.17 24.22
CA GLN A 38 8.28 -2.81 23.01
C GLN A 38 7.45 -4.02 22.58
N ALA A 39 6.88 -4.76 23.54
CA ALA A 39 6.07 -5.94 23.25
C ALA A 39 4.80 -5.58 22.45
N SER A 40 4.05 -4.56 22.89
CA SER A 40 2.86 -4.11 22.16
C SER A 40 3.20 -3.49 20.82
N LEU A 41 4.31 -2.72 20.74
CA LEU A 41 4.76 -2.14 19.48
C LEU A 41 5.10 -3.22 18.44
N ARG A 42 5.86 -4.24 18.83
CA ARG A 42 6.17 -5.39 17.95
C ARG A 42 4.92 -6.14 17.53
N SER A 43 3.99 -6.36 18.45
CA SER A 43 2.71 -7.01 18.13
C SER A 43 1.91 -6.20 17.10
N GLY A 44 1.82 -4.88 17.30
CA GLY A 44 1.16 -3.96 16.37
C GLY A 44 1.80 -3.96 14.98
N THR A 45 3.13 -3.88 14.91
CA THR A 45 3.87 -3.95 13.64
C THR A 45 3.60 -5.28 12.94
N ALA A 46 3.68 -6.41 13.64
CA ALA A 46 3.41 -7.72 13.06
C ALA A 46 1.96 -7.84 12.54
N ALA A 47 0.99 -7.24 13.24
CA ALA A 47 -0.40 -7.19 12.79
C ALA A 47 -0.56 -6.35 11.52
N HIS A 48 0.05 -5.16 11.47
CA HIS A 48 0.05 -4.32 10.27
C HIS A 48 0.73 -5.01 9.08
N ASP A 49 1.84 -5.70 9.28
CA ASP A 49 2.54 -6.43 8.21
C ASP A 49 1.69 -7.58 7.66
N ARG A 50 1.02 -8.33 8.53
CA ARG A 50 0.07 -9.39 8.12
C ARG A 50 -1.06 -8.81 7.28
N HIS A 51 -1.66 -7.71 7.75
CA HIS A 51 -2.72 -7.02 7.01
C HIS A 51 -2.23 -6.50 5.66
N GLY A 52 -1.06 -5.87 5.61
CA GLY A 52 -0.44 -5.36 4.39
C GLY A 52 -0.21 -6.45 3.33
N ARG A 53 0.26 -7.63 3.75
CA ARG A 53 0.36 -8.80 2.85
C ARG A 53 -0.99 -9.22 2.30
N GLY A 54 -2.03 -9.28 3.13
CA GLY A 54 -3.39 -9.60 2.68
C GLY A 54 -3.91 -8.60 1.65
N VAL A 55 -3.72 -7.30 1.89
CA VAL A 55 -4.10 -6.24 0.94
C VAL A 55 -3.34 -6.37 -0.38
N ALA A 56 -2.03 -6.62 -0.34
CA ALA A 56 -1.22 -6.79 -1.55
C ALA A 56 -1.69 -7.99 -2.39
N THR A 57 -1.97 -9.13 -1.75
CA THR A 57 -2.50 -10.32 -2.45
C THR A 57 -3.85 -10.03 -3.11
N LEU A 58 -4.77 -9.39 -2.38
CA LEU A 58 -6.09 -9.02 -2.92
C LEU A 58 -5.98 -8.04 -4.09
N GLN A 59 -5.07 -7.06 -4.01
CA GLN A 59 -4.84 -6.12 -5.11
C GLN A 59 -4.32 -6.83 -6.36
N THR A 60 -3.37 -7.76 -6.22
CA THR A 60 -2.86 -8.55 -7.35
C THR A 60 -3.96 -9.42 -7.96
N GLN A 61 -4.75 -10.12 -7.13
CA GLN A 61 -5.87 -10.93 -7.61
C GLN A 61 -6.92 -10.08 -8.34
N ARG A 62 -7.25 -8.90 -7.81
CA ARG A 62 -8.16 -7.97 -8.48
C ARG A 62 -7.63 -7.53 -9.84
N ARG A 63 -6.34 -7.17 -9.94
CA ARG A 63 -5.72 -6.79 -11.22
C ARG A 63 -5.78 -7.93 -12.23
N LEU A 64 -5.46 -9.16 -11.82
CA LEU A 64 -5.55 -10.34 -12.69
C LEU A 64 -6.99 -10.60 -13.14
N ALA A 65 -7.96 -10.55 -12.23
CA ALA A 65 -9.36 -10.72 -12.56
C ALA A 65 -9.85 -9.67 -13.57
N THR A 66 -9.48 -8.39 -13.38
CA THR A 66 -9.84 -7.32 -14.31
C THR A 66 -9.19 -7.50 -15.69
N LEU A 67 -7.94 -7.97 -15.75
CA LEU A 67 -7.25 -8.24 -17.02
C LEU A 67 -7.90 -9.41 -17.77
N LEU A 68 -8.18 -10.52 -17.07
CA LEU A 68 -8.84 -11.68 -17.66
C LEU A 68 -10.24 -11.33 -18.17
N LEU A 69 -11.00 -10.54 -17.40
CA LEU A 69 -12.31 -10.06 -17.83
C LEU A 69 -12.21 -9.20 -19.10
N ALA A 70 -11.25 -8.27 -19.16
CA ALA A 70 -11.03 -7.44 -20.34
C ALA A 70 -10.70 -8.29 -21.59
N VAL A 71 -9.81 -9.29 -21.44
CA VAL A 71 -9.47 -10.22 -22.53
C VAL A 71 -10.70 -11.01 -22.98
N ALA A 72 -11.49 -11.56 -22.05
CA ALA A 72 -12.69 -12.31 -22.37
C ALA A 72 -13.71 -11.45 -23.16
N LEU A 73 -13.89 -10.19 -22.77
CA LEU A 73 -14.76 -9.25 -23.47
C LEU A 73 -14.26 -8.94 -24.88
N LEU A 74 -12.95 -8.77 -25.08
CA LEU A 74 -12.35 -8.55 -26.41
C LEU A 74 -12.53 -9.77 -27.32
N VAL A 75 -12.31 -10.98 -26.80
CA VAL A 75 -12.52 -12.23 -27.55
C VAL A 75 -13.99 -12.38 -27.93
N LEU A 76 -14.91 -12.13 -27.00
CA LEU A 76 -16.34 -12.18 -27.26
C LEU A 76 -16.75 -11.17 -28.34
N LEU A 77 -16.25 -9.94 -28.24
CA LEU A 77 -16.50 -8.90 -29.24
C LEU A 77 -16.01 -9.33 -30.62
N ALA A 78 -14.79 -9.85 -30.72
CA ALA A 78 -14.23 -10.34 -31.98
C ALA A 78 -15.07 -11.49 -32.56
N ALA A 79 -15.50 -12.44 -31.72
CA ALA A 79 -16.34 -13.56 -32.14
C ALA A 79 -17.70 -13.09 -32.68
N VAL A 80 -18.34 -12.14 -32.01
CA VAL A 80 -19.60 -11.53 -32.45
C VAL A 80 -19.42 -10.82 -33.80
N LEU A 81 -18.36 -10.02 -33.95
CA LEU A 81 -18.07 -9.34 -35.22
C LEU A 81 -17.83 -10.33 -36.36
N MET A 82 -17.05 -11.39 -36.13
CA MET A 82 -16.84 -12.43 -37.13
C MET A 82 -18.13 -13.14 -37.53
N ALA A 83 -19.01 -13.45 -36.58
CA ALA A 83 -20.30 -14.08 -36.85
C ALA A 83 -21.22 -13.16 -37.69
N LEU A 84 -21.25 -11.86 -37.39
CA LEU A 84 -22.04 -10.88 -38.14
C LEU A 84 -21.51 -10.67 -39.56
N MET A 85 -20.19 -10.65 -39.75
CA MET A 85 -19.57 -10.53 -41.08
C MET A 85 -19.68 -11.83 -41.90
N GLY A 86 -19.59 -12.99 -41.26
CA GLY A 86 -19.66 -14.30 -41.92
C GLY A 86 -21.09 -14.76 -42.27
N GLY A 87 -22.11 -14.26 -41.57
CA GLY A 87 -23.52 -14.53 -41.87
C GLY A 87 -24.12 -13.67 -42.99
N ALA A 88 -23.34 -12.77 -43.58
CA ALA A 88 -23.77 -11.86 -44.65
C ALA A 88 -23.33 -12.32 -46.06
N GLY A 89 -22.81 -13.56 -46.20
CA GLY A 89 -22.37 -14.18 -47.45
C GLY A 89 -23.24 -15.34 -47.91
#